data_AF-K1SV95-F1
#
_entry.id   AF-K1SV95-F1
#
_cell.length_a   1.000
_cell.length_b   1.000
_cell.length_c   1.000
_cell.angle_alpha   90.00
_cell.angle_beta   90.00
_cell.angle_gamma   90.00
#
_symmetry.space_group_name_H-M   'P 1'
#
loop_
_entity.id
_entity.type
_entity.pdbx_description
1 polymer ?
#
loop_
_entity_poly.entity_id
_entity_poly.type
_entity_poly.pdbx_seq_one_letter_code
_entity_poly.pdbx_strand_id
1 'polypeptide(L)'
;MIETLQERLTGRFLLEDFVDEKTGELIMSKDKMMTEDDAAKVAAIVNARPNEADRRIKIRSLLTCESDHGVCIKCYGSNLATGEPVTVGEAVGIIAAQSIGEPGTQLTMRTFHTGGIASSQDITQGLPRVEELFEARKPKTLAILAEIDGYLSFREIKKNEHIVITNPETAEEKTYL
;
A
#
# COMPACT_ATOMS: atom_id res chain seq x y z
N MET A 1 3.04 -13.67 0.36
CA MET A 1 4.34 -13.23 -0.19
C MET A 1 4.27 -11.72 -0.23
N ILE A 2 5.15 -11.03 0.48
CA ILE A 2 5.19 -9.55 0.50
C ILE A 2 6.16 -9.15 -0.60
N GLU A 3 5.73 -8.27 -1.50
CA GLU A 3 6.58 -7.74 -2.58
C GLU A 3 7.79 -7.02 -2.00
N THR A 4 8.95 -7.24 -2.61
CA THR A 4 10.19 -6.57 -2.24
C THR A 4 10.18 -5.10 -2.63
N LEU A 5 11.05 -4.30 -2.02
CA LEU A 5 11.19 -2.88 -2.39
C LEU A 5 11.59 -2.72 -3.87
N GLN A 6 12.41 -3.63 -4.40
CA GLN A 6 12.82 -3.63 -5.80
C GLN A 6 11.61 -3.79 -6.74
N GLU A 7 10.77 -4.81 -6.51
CA GLU A 7 9.58 -5.07 -7.33
C GLU A 7 8.60 -3.88 -7.33
N ARG A 8 8.47 -3.18 -6.19
CA ARG A 8 7.61 -2.00 -6.07
C ARG A 8 8.14 -0.77 -6.81
N LEU A 9 9.45 -0.70 -7.06
CA LEU A 9 10.12 0.45 -7.68
C LEU A 9 10.27 0.29 -9.20
N THR A 10 10.41 -0.93 -9.69
CA THR A 10 10.55 -1.20 -11.13
C THR A 10 9.39 -0.58 -11.92
N GLY A 11 9.70 0.16 -12.98
CA GLY A 11 8.71 0.79 -13.84
C GLY A 11 8.08 2.07 -13.30
N ARG A 12 8.52 2.58 -12.14
CA ARG A 12 8.05 3.86 -11.57
C ARG A 12 9.01 5.00 -11.84
N PHE A 13 8.54 6.22 -11.57
CA PHE A 13 9.34 7.44 -11.59
C PHE A 13 9.49 7.98 -10.18
N LEU A 14 10.65 8.56 -9.88
CA LEU A 14 10.88 9.22 -8.61
C LEU A 14 10.17 10.58 -8.57
N LEU A 15 9.81 11.02 -7.36
CA LEU A 15 9.29 12.37 -7.16
C LEU A 15 10.41 13.42 -7.16
N GLU A 16 11.49 13.09 -6.46
CA GLU A 16 12.68 13.93 -6.24
C GLU A 16 13.91 13.17 -6.77
N ASP A 17 14.94 13.89 -7.20
CA ASP A 17 16.19 13.26 -7.65
C ASP A 17 16.84 12.51 -6.48
N PHE A 18 17.23 11.26 -6.70
CA PHE A 18 17.85 10.42 -5.68
C PHE A 18 19.35 10.59 -5.72
N VAL A 19 19.87 11.26 -4.69
CA VAL A 19 21.29 11.54 -4.48
C VAL A 19 21.83 10.76 -3.29
N ASP A 20 23.09 10.36 -3.35
CA ASP A 20 23.76 9.81 -2.17
C ASP A 20 24.06 10.95 -1.19
N GLU A 21 23.65 10.79 0.07
CA GLU A 21 23.86 11.78 1.12
C GLU A 21 25.34 11.96 1.48
N LYS A 22 26.20 10.98 1.18
CA LYS A 22 27.62 11.01 1.52
C LYS A 22 28.50 11.57 0.40
N THR A 23 28.19 11.23 -0.84
CA THR A 23 29.02 11.62 -2.00
C THR A 23 28.43 12.80 -2.78
N GLY A 24 27.15 13.11 -2.59
CA GLY A 24 26.43 14.09 -3.40
C GLY A 24 26.25 13.67 -4.85
N GLU A 25 26.54 12.41 -5.18
CA GLU A 25 26.41 11.88 -6.52
C GLU A 25 24.94 11.58 -6.84
N LEU A 26 24.51 11.98 -8.04
CA LEU A 26 23.17 11.68 -8.53
C LEU A 26 23.12 10.21 -8.98
N ILE A 27 22.49 9.39 -8.16
CA ILE A 27 22.29 7.96 -8.44
C ILE A 27 21.19 7.80 -9.49
N MET A 28 20.09 8.54 -9.33
CA MET A 28 18.96 8.47 -10.23
C MET A 28 18.19 9.79 -10.34
N SER A 29 17.92 10.20 -11.57
CA SER A 29 17.08 11.37 -11.83
C SER A 29 15.59 11.03 -11.79
N LYS A 30 14.77 11.98 -11.33
CA LYS A 30 13.32 11.95 -11.33
C LYS A 30 12.66 11.82 -12.70
N ASP A 31 13.37 12.23 -13.76
CA ASP A 31 12.83 12.24 -15.12
C ASP A 31 13.04 10.91 -15.87
N LYS A 32 13.86 10.01 -15.31
CA LYS A 32 14.12 8.68 -15.88
C LYS A 32 13.24 7.63 -15.21
N MET A 33 12.63 6.76 -16.02
CA MET A 33 11.90 5.59 -15.51
C MET A 33 12.88 4.58 -14.91
N MET A 34 12.50 3.97 -13.79
CA MET A 34 13.29 2.94 -13.13
C MET A 34 13.27 1.63 -13.91
N THR A 35 14.43 1.20 -14.41
CA THR A 35 14.63 -0.18 -14.89
C THR A 35 14.88 -1.12 -13.71
N GLU A 36 14.87 -2.42 -13.95
CA GLU A 36 15.12 -3.42 -12.89
C GLU A 36 16.49 -3.25 -12.24
N ASP A 37 17.53 -2.96 -13.01
CA ASP A 37 18.89 -2.71 -12.50
C ASP A 37 18.96 -1.42 -11.66
N ASP A 38 18.29 -0.36 -12.11
CA ASP A 38 18.24 0.91 -11.39
C ASP A 38 17.45 0.76 -10.07
N ALA A 39 16.33 0.01 -10.12
CA ALA A 39 15.55 -0.34 -8.94
C ALA A 39 16.33 -1.18 -7.93
N ALA A 40 17.13 -2.14 -8.39
CA ALA A 40 18.00 -2.93 -7.52
C ALA A 40 19.04 -2.05 -6.80
N LYS A 41 19.69 -1.12 -7.53
CA LYS A 41 20.66 -0.17 -6.95
C LYS A 41 20.01 0.72 -5.89
N VAL A 42 18.88 1.34 -6.24
CA VAL A 42 18.17 2.24 -5.33
C VAL A 42 17.67 1.47 -4.10
N ALA A 43 17.09 0.29 -4.28
CA ALA A 43 16.63 -0.55 -3.18
C ALA A 43 17.79 -0.99 -2.27
N ALA A 44 18.94 -1.36 -2.82
CA ALA A 44 20.10 -1.74 -2.04
C ALA A 44 20.60 -0.58 -1.17
N ILE A 45 20.67 0.64 -1.72
CA ILE A 45 21.11 1.84 -0.99
C ILE A 45 20.11 2.20 0.11
N VAL A 46 18.81 2.19 -0.20
CA VAL A 46 17.76 2.47 0.79
C VAL A 46 17.77 1.44 1.92
N ASN A 47 17.95 0.16 1.61
CA ASN A 47 18.01 -0.91 2.61
C ASN A 47 19.30 -0.87 3.45
N ALA A 48 20.40 -0.38 2.89
CA ALA A 48 21.68 -0.22 3.60
C ALA A 48 21.70 0.96 4.59
N ARG A 49 20.64 1.79 4.63
CA ARG A 49 20.55 2.91 5.59
C ARG A 49 20.50 2.39 7.04
N PRO A 50 21.27 3.01 7.96
CA PRO A 50 21.40 2.55 9.34
C PRO A 50 20.10 2.71 10.13
N ASN A 51 19.34 3.77 9.88
CA ASN A 51 18.03 4.00 10.49
C ASN A 51 16.93 3.34 9.68
N GLU A 52 16.12 2.51 10.34
CA GLU A 52 14.95 1.87 9.72
C GLU A 52 13.87 2.88 9.31
N ALA A 53 13.72 3.97 10.05
CA ALA A 53 12.79 5.05 9.73
C ALA A 53 13.10 5.73 8.38
N ASP A 54 14.38 5.77 8.01
CA ASP A 54 14.87 6.44 6.79
C ASP A 54 14.89 5.51 5.56
N ARG A 55 14.46 4.24 5.71
CA ARG A 55 14.31 3.26 4.62
C ARG A 55 13.05 3.52 3.79
N ARG A 56 12.89 4.76 3.32
CA ARG A 56 11.73 5.22 2.55
C ARG A 56 12.21 5.99 1.34
N ILE A 57 11.44 5.89 0.26
CA ILE A 57 11.68 6.63 -0.97
C ILE A 57 10.35 7.15 -1.52
N LYS A 58 10.37 8.37 -2.05
CA LYS A 58 9.19 9.00 -2.64
C LYS A 58 9.14 8.69 -4.13
N ILE A 59 8.09 8.01 -4.55
CA ILE A 59 7.77 7.75 -5.96
C ILE A 59 6.55 8.56 -6.37
N ARG A 60 6.42 8.80 -7.67
CA ARG A 60 5.17 9.28 -8.25
C ARG A 60 4.14 8.15 -8.22
N SER A 61 2.89 8.52 -7.95
CA SER A 61 1.76 7.59 -7.87
C SER A 61 0.52 8.20 -8.49
N LEU A 62 -0.41 7.34 -8.89
CA LEU A 62 -1.73 7.72 -9.39
C LEU A 62 -2.57 8.45 -8.33
N LEU A 63 -2.35 8.14 -7.04
CA LEU A 63 -3.09 8.73 -5.92
C LEU A 63 -2.85 10.23 -5.74
N THR A 64 -1.74 10.74 -6.28
CA THR A 64 -1.32 12.15 -6.19
C THR A 64 -1.23 12.79 -7.58
N CYS A 65 -1.91 12.23 -8.58
CA CYS A 65 -1.92 12.79 -9.93
C CYS A 65 -2.92 13.95 -10.01
N GLU A 66 -2.46 15.11 -10.52
CA GLU A 66 -3.27 16.33 -10.67
C GLU A 66 -3.95 16.42 -12.05
N SER A 67 -4.05 15.32 -12.78
CA SER A 67 -4.71 15.29 -14.10
C SER A 67 -6.23 15.28 -13.93
N ASP A 68 -6.95 16.19 -14.59
CA ASP A 68 -8.42 16.31 -14.47
C ASP A 68 -9.16 15.05 -14.93
N HIS A 69 -8.73 14.49 -16.07
CA HIS A 69 -9.32 13.29 -16.65
C HIS A 69 -8.22 12.30 -17.02
N GLY A 70 -8.23 11.14 -16.35
CA GLY A 70 -7.21 10.11 -16.55
C GLY A 70 -5.97 10.35 -15.70
N VAL A 71 -4.83 9.88 -16.18
CA VAL A 71 -3.58 9.86 -15.41
C VAL A 71 -2.41 10.20 -16.32
N CYS A 72 -1.41 10.92 -15.80
CA CYS A 72 -0.24 11.27 -16.60
C CYS A 72 0.77 10.11 -16.70
N ILE A 73 1.58 10.12 -17.77
CA ILE A 73 2.59 9.07 -18.06
C ILE A 73 3.53 8.84 -16.86
N LYS A 74 4.03 9.91 -16.23
CA LYS A 74 4.99 9.81 -15.13
C LYS A 74 4.38 9.26 -13.84
N CYS A 75 3.10 9.52 -13.57
CA CYS A 75 2.42 8.98 -12.39
C CYS A 75 1.98 7.52 -12.61
N TYR A 76 1.66 7.15 -13.85
CA TYR A 76 1.35 5.77 -14.20
C TYR A 76 2.60 4.90 -14.27
N GLY A 77 3.66 5.36 -14.93
CA GLY A 77 4.91 4.61 -15.06
C GLY A 77 4.93 3.71 -16.31
N SER A 78 5.41 2.48 -16.14
CA SER A 78 5.58 1.51 -17.21
C SER A 78 4.28 0.80 -17.59
N ASN A 79 4.15 0.49 -18.87
CA ASN A 79 3.25 -0.53 -19.36
C ASN A 79 3.80 -1.92 -19.01
N LEU A 80 3.02 -2.73 -18.27
CA LEU A 80 3.45 -4.07 -17.85
C LEU A 80 3.60 -5.06 -19.01
N ALA A 81 2.98 -4.80 -20.17
CA ALA A 81 3.09 -5.66 -21.34
C ALA A 81 4.39 -5.44 -22.13
N THR A 82 4.89 -4.20 -22.20
CA THR A 82 6.07 -3.85 -23.00
C THR A 82 7.31 -3.54 -22.16
N GLY A 83 7.14 -3.21 -20.87
CA GLY A 83 8.22 -2.73 -20.00
C GLY A 83 8.65 -1.29 -20.28
N GLU A 84 8.03 -0.62 -21.24
CA GLU A 84 8.32 0.77 -21.62
C GLU A 84 7.33 1.76 -20.95
N PRO A 85 7.62 3.07 -20.92
CA PRO A 85 6.66 4.05 -20.43
C PRO A 85 5.33 3.99 -21.19
N VAL A 86 4.22 4.19 -20.47
CA VAL A 86 2.88 4.18 -21.07
C VAL A 86 2.72 5.28 -22.13
N THR A 87 1.92 5.01 -23.16
CA THR A 87 1.63 5.97 -24.23
C THR A 87 0.37 6.78 -23.96
N VAL A 88 0.29 7.99 -24.53
CA VAL A 88 -0.93 8.81 -24.42
C VAL A 88 -2.07 8.15 -25.18
N GLY A 89 -3.22 8.00 -24.52
CA GLY A 89 -4.42 7.38 -25.09
C GLY A 89 -4.61 5.91 -24.72
N GLU A 90 -3.70 5.34 -23.94
CA GLU A 90 -3.84 3.96 -23.48
C GLU A 90 -4.97 3.82 -22.44
N ALA A 91 -5.82 2.81 -22.60
CA ALA A 91 -7.01 2.59 -21.79
C ALA A 91 -6.68 1.90 -20.44
N VAL A 92 -5.79 2.51 -19.66
CA VAL A 92 -5.25 1.93 -18.41
C VAL A 92 -6.31 1.56 -17.37
N GLY A 93 -7.45 2.27 -17.34
CA GLY A 93 -8.57 1.95 -16.45
C GLY A 93 -9.28 0.65 -16.81
N ILE A 94 -9.46 0.36 -18.10
CA ILE A 94 -10.06 -0.89 -18.58
C ILE A 94 -9.11 -2.05 -18.31
N ILE A 95 -7.81 -1.85 -18.58
CA ILE A 95 -6.78 -2.85 -18.31
C ILE A 95 -6.77 -3.21 -16.82
N ALA A 96 -6.73 -2.21 -15.94
CA ALA A 96 -6.78 -2.44 -14.49
C ALA A 96 -8.06 -3.16 -14.04
N ALA A 97 -9.23 -2.77 -14.58
CA ALA A 97 -10.50 -3.43 -14.26
C ALA A 97 -10.50 -4.91 -14.65
N GLN A 98 -9.96 -5.25 -15.83
CA GLN A 98 -9.85 -6.64 -16.28
C GLN A 98 -8.85 -7.44 -15.44
N SER A 99 -7.67 -6.87 -15.15
CA SER A 99 -6.64 -7.53 -14.34
C SER A 99 -7.12 -7.87 -12.92
N ILE A 100 -8.03 -7.08 -12.36
CA ILE A 100 -8.65 -7.35 -11.05
C ILE A 100 -9.86 -8.29 -11.20
N GLY A 101 -10.66 -8.11 -12.24
CA GLY A 101 -11.91 -8.85 -12.45
C GLY A 101 -11.74 -10.30 -12.89
N GLU A 102 -10.79 -10.61 -13.77
CA GLU A 102 -10.57 -11.96 -14.29
C GLU A 102 -10.25 -12.99 -13.18
N PRO A 103 -9.29 -12.71 -12.26
CA PRO A 103 -9.05 -13.58 -11.10
C PRO A 103 -10.24 -13.67 -10.15
N GLY A 104 -11.13 -12.67 -10.15
CA GLY A 104 -12.34 -12.65 -9.33
C GLY A 104 -13.22 -13.89 -9.55
N THR A 105 -13.34 -14.36 -10.80
CA THR A 105 -14.07 -15.60 -11.12
C THR A 105 -13.46 -16.82 -10.40
N GLN A 106 -12.13 -16.89 -10.32
CA GLN A 106 -11.44 -17.98 -9.62
C GLN A 106 -11.65 -17.92 -8.10
N LEU A 107 -11.72 -16.70 -7.55
CA LEU A 107 -12.01 -16.50 -6.11
C LEU A 107 -13.41 -16.98 -5.73
N THR A 108 -14.39 -16.93 -6.64
CA THR A 108 -15.75 -17.46 -6.41
C THR A 108 -15.87 -18.98 -6.51
N MET A 109 -14.97 -19.65 -7.22
CA MET A 109 -15.04 -21.10 -7.39
C MET A 109 -14.52 -21.88 -6.17
N ARG A 110 -13.59 -21.30 -5.39
CA ARG A 110 -13.07 -21.94 -4.17
C ARG A 110 -14.11 -22.04 -3.04
N THR A 111 -15.13 -21.19 -3.03
CA THR A 111 -16.20 -21.19 -2.03
C THR A 111 -17.17 -22.37 -2.13
N PHE A 112 -17.31 -23.03 -3.28
CA PHE A 112 -18.28 -24.12 -3.45
C PHE A 112 -17.72 -25.53 -3.14
N HIS A 113 -16.39 -25.70 -3.15
CA HIS A 113 -15.77 -27.02 -3.02
C HIS A 113 -15.42 -27.42 -1.57
N THR A 114 -15.45 -26.49 -0.62
CA THR A 114 -15.16 -26.74 0.81
C THR A 114 -16.38 -27.10 1.66
N GLY A 115 -17.56 -27.25 1.05
CA GLY A 115 -18.66 -28.08 1.57
C GLY A 115 -18.94 -28.00 3.07
N GLY A 116 -19.23 -26.81 3.61
CA GLY A 116 -19.87 -26.69 4.93
C GLY A 116 -19.03 -27.08 6.15
N ILE A 117 -17.70 -27.05 6.09
CA ILE A 117 -16.89 -27.16 7.33
C ILE A 117 -16.96 -25.82 8.06
N ALA A 118 -17.81 -25.75 9.09
CA ALA A 118 -17.92 -24.64 10.04
C ALA A 118 -16.70 -24.52 10.97
N SER A 119 -15.49 -24.79 10.47
CA SER A 119 -14.24 -24.43 11.14
C SER A 119 -13.95 -22.96 10.85
N SER A 120 -14.58 -22.12 11.66
CA SER A 120 -14.08 -20.83 12.14
C SER A 120 -12.61 -20.52 11.76
N GLN A 121 -12.40 -19.33 11.17
CA GLN A 121 -11.12 -18.74 10.73
C GLN A 121 -10.59 -19.11 9.34
N ASP A 122 -11.46 -19.50 8.40
CA ASP A 122 -11.00 -19.59 7.02
C ASP A 122 -10.83 -18.18 6.41
N ILE A 123 -9.58 -17.81 6.13
CA ILE A 123 -9.12 -16.54 5.54
C ILE A 123 -9.66 -16.34 4.09
N THR A 124 -10.50 -17.27 3.62
CA THR A 124 -11.14 -17.33 2.31
C THR A 124 -12.34 -16.38 2.15
N GLN A 125 -12.26 -15.16 2.68
CA GLN A 125 -13.21 -14.09 2.34
C GLN A 125 -13.05 -13.58 0.89
N GLY A 126 -12.41 -14.34 -0.01
CA GLY A 126 -11.85 -13.92 -1.31
C GLY A 126 -12.65 -12.82 -2.01
N LEU A 127 -13.79 -13.15 -2.63
CA LEU A 127 -14.63 -12.14 -3.28
C LEU A 127 -15.41 -11.25 -2.28
N PRO A 128 -16.05 -11.76 -1.22
CA PRO A 128 -16.78 -10.92 -0.27
C PRO A 128 -15.95 -9.77 0.34
N ARG A 129 -14.66 -10.00 0.60
CA ARG A 129 -13.74 -8.98 1.11
C ARG A 129 -13.37 -7.97 0.05
N VAL A 130 -13.16 -8.41 -1.19
CA VAL A 130 -12.89 -7.51 -2.32
C VAL A 130 -14.09 -6.58 -2.54
N GLU A 131 -15.31 -7.11 -2.57
CA GLU A 131 -16.54 -6.31 -2.65
C GLU A 131 -16.68 -5.34 -1.48
N GLU A 132 -16.43 -5.80 -0.25
CA GLU A 132 -16.48 -4.95 0.94
C GLU A 132 -15.51 -3.76 0.86
N LEU A 133 -14.29 -3.99 0.35
CA LEU A 133 -13.26 -2.97 0.17
C LEU A 133 -13.61 -1.97 -0.95
N PHE A 134 -14.09 -2.46 -2.10
CA PHE A 134 -14.44 -1.60 -3.23
C PHE A 134 -15.70 -0.76 -2.99
N GLU A 135 -16.67 -1.29 -2.24
CA GLU A 135 -17.90 -0.57 -1.88
C GLU A 135 -17.79 0.21 -0.56
N ALA A 136 -16.61 0.22 0.07
CA ALA A 136 -16.38 0.85 1.38
C ALA A 136 -17.43 0.44 2.45
N ARG A 137 -17.84 -0.83 2.43
CA ARG A 137 -18.81 -1.37 3.39
C ARG A 137 -18.16 -1.55 4.76
N LYS A 138 -19.00 -1.54 5.80
CA LYS A 138 -18.53 -1.81 7.17
C LYS A 138 -18.10 -3.28 7.31
N PRO A 139 -16.87 -3.56 7.79
CA PRO A 139 -16.43 -4.91 8.06
C PRO A 139 -17.27 -5.64 9.10
N LYS A 140 -17.41 -6.95 8.93
CA LYS A 140 -18.10 -7.82 9.90
C LYS A 140 -17.42 -7.82 11.27
N THR A 141 -16.08 -7.77 11.26
CA THR A 141 -15.26 -7.64 12.48
C THR A 141 -14.59 -6.27 12.45
N LEU A 142 -15.05 -5.38 13.32
CA LEU A 142 -14.49 -4.03 13.44
C LEU A 142 -13.29 -4.06 14.39
N ALA A 143 -12.24 -3.33 14.02
CA ALA A 143 -11.15 -2.98 14.93
C ALA A 143 -11.33 -1.53 15.36
N ILE A 144 -11.12 -1.26 16.65
CA ILE A 144 -11.11 0.08 17.21
C ILE A 144 -9.76 0.71 16.86
N LEU A 145 -9.78 1.89 16.22
CA LEU A 145 -8.58 2.68 15.95
C LEU A 145 -8.45 3.76 17.03
N ALA A 146 -7.21 4.09 17.38
CA ALA A 146 -6.94 5.21 18.26
C ALA A 146 -7.33 6.53 17.59
N GLU A 147 -8.15 7.33 18.26
CA GLU A 147 -8.56 8.66 17.79
C GLU A 147 -7.56 9.76 18.17
N ILE A 148 -6.66 9.47 19.11
CA ILE A 148 -5.63 10.40 19.58
C ILE A 148 -4.29 9.67 19.64
N ASP A 149 -3.21 10.41 19.38
CA ASP A 149 -1.85 9.95 19.64
C ASP A 149 -1.55 10.01 21.14
N GLY A 150 -0.72 9.11 21.64
CA GLY A 150 -0.32 9.12 23.04
C GLY A 150 0.24 7.79 23.53
N TYR A 151 0.30 7.66 24.86
CA TYR A 151 0.73 6.44 25.54
C TYR A 151 -0.46 5.58 25.92
N LEU A 152 -0.32 4.28 25.67
CA LEU A 152 -1.32 3.27 26.03
C LEU A 152 -1.12 2.81 27.47
N SER A 153 -2.21 2.76 28.24
CA SER A 153 -2.27 2.18 29.58
C SER A 153 -3.53 1.33 29.72
N PHE A 154 -3.43 0.24 30.46
CA PHE A 154 -4.58 -0.59 30.80
C PHE A 154 -5.14 -0.15 32.15
N ARG A 155 -6.44 0.12 32.24
CA ARG A 155 -7.12 0.43 33.50
C ARG A 155 -8.33 -0.47 33.68
N GLU A 156 -8.45 -1.07 34.85
CA GLU A 156 -9.63 -1.86 35.20
C GLU A 156 -10.74 -0.94 35.69
N ILE A 157 -11.81 -0.83 34.91
CA ILE A 157 -12.99 -0.01 35.24
C ILE A 157 -14.18 -0.96 35.30
N LYS A 158 -14.85 -1.03 36.45
CA LYS A 158 -16.05 -1.88 36.65
C LYS A 158 -15.84 -3.37 36.30
N LYS A 159 -14.68 -3.95 36.64
CA LYS A 159 -14.28 -5.36 36.39
C LYS A 159 -14.00 -5.72 34.92
N ASN A 160 -13.92 -4.73 34.03
CA ASN A 160 -13.44 -4.93 32.66
C ASN A 160 -12.15 -4.14 32.46
N GLU A 161 -11.19 -4.74 31.77
CA GLU A 161 -9.96 -4.09 31.34
C GLU A 161 -10.27 -3.13 30.19
N HIS A 162 -9.94 -1.85 30.35
CA HIS A 162 -10.12 -0.83 29.33
C HIS A 162 -8.74 -0.35 28.86
N ILE A 163 -8.67 -0.01 27.58
CA ILE A 163 -7.48 0.59 26.96
C ILE A 163 -7.63 2.11 27.07
N VAL A 164 -6.69 2.76 27.73
CA VAL A 164 -6.66 4.21 27.92
C VAL A 164 -5.47 4.79 27.19
N ILE A 165 -5.73 5.71 26.26
CA ILE A 165 -4.70 6.47 25.56
C ILE A 165 -4.64 7.87 26.17
N THR A 166 -3.45 8.27 26.62
CA THR A 166 -3.21 9.59 27.22
C THR A 166 -2.19 10.35 26.38
N ASN A 167 -2.55 11.54 25.93
CA ASN A 167 -1.65 12.44 25.24
C ASN A 167 -0.95 13.35 26.27
N PRO A 168 0.40 13.32 26.39
CA PRO A 168 1.13 14.12 27.38
C PRO A 168 1.19 15.62 27.03
N GLU A 169 1.01 15.99 25.76
CA GLU A 169 1.13 17.38 25.29
C GLU A 169 -0.20 18.13 25.43
N THR A 170 -1.32 17.47 25.13
CA THR A 170 -2.67 18.07 25.20
C THR A 170 -3.41 17.77 26.50
N ALA A 171 -2.89 16.86 27.32
CA ALA A 171 -3.55 16.31 28.51
C ALA A 171 -4.91 15.64 28.22
N GLU A 172 -5.17 15.29 26.96
CA GLU A 172 -6.38 14.56 26.56
C GLU A 172 -6.26 13.06 26.90
N GLU A 173 -7.34 12.49 27.42
CA GLU A 173 -7.45 11.06 27.71
C GLU A 173 -8.67 10.49 26.98
N LYS A 174 -8.48 9.38 26.24
CA LYS A 174 -9.57 8.61 25.65
C LYS A 174 -9.52 7.15 26.10
N THR A 175 -10.68 6.63 26.44
CA THR A 175 -10.87 5.27 26.92
C THR A 175 -11.64 4.45 25.91
N TYR A 176 -11.10 3.29 25.57
CA TYR A 176 -11.65 2.31 24.66
C TYR A 176 -11.93 1.01 25.43
N LEU A 177 -12.94 0.27 24.97
CA LEU A 177 -13.40 -1.00 25.55
C LEU A 177 -12.84 -2.19 24.78
#